data_AF-A0A7I4YGT0-F1
#
_entry.id   AF-A0A7I4YGT0-F1
#
_cell.length_a   1.000
_cell.length_b   1.000
_cell.length_c   1.000
_cell.angle_alpha   90.00
_cell.angle_beta   90.00
_cell.angle_gamma   90.00
#
_symmetry.space_group_name_H-M   'P 1'
#
loop_
_entity.id
_entity.type
_entity.pdbx_description
1 polymer ?
#
loop_
_entity_poly.entity_id
_entity_poly.type
_entity_poly.pdbx_seq_one_letter_code
_entity_poly.pdbx_strand_id
1 'polypeptide(L)'
;MACATVPSLVLLLFAYVNAQWDPLGNKFNPIPPGTFRGNSIWPGTFRGGVFDPNWRNGNHNATVTTADGQTVILVTINGENYTATFPGTNLSISTVSGTYKNPNGQVVDVFTITVNNQTYVYTTINGKTTVTNGSGQVVSDGGPFHVTSR
;
A
#
# COMPACT_ATOMS: atom_id res chain seq x y z
N MET A 1 1.09 35.70 -74.81
CA MET A 1 -0.28 35.44 -74.34
C MET A 1 -0.57 33.96 -74.59
N ALA A 2 -0.88 33.09 -73.65
CA ALA A 2 -0.91 33.16 -72.19
C ALA A 2 -0.53 31.77 -71.63
N CYS A 3 0.33 31.80 -70.62
CA CYS A 3 0.56 30.86 -69.50
C CYS A 3 -0.04 29.44 -69.55
N ALA A 4 0.83 28.42 -69.67
CA ALA A 4 0.51 27.04 -69.31
C ALA A 4 0.55 26.88 -67.77
N THR A 5 -0.58 26.48 -67.19
CA THR A 5 -0.75 26.26 -65.74
C THR A 5 -0.59 24.78 -65.43
N VAL A 6 0.30 24.48 -64.49
CA VAL A 6 0.66 23.12 -64.03
C VAL A 6 -0.42 22.60 -63.07
N PRO A 7 -0.95 21.36 -63.23
CA PRO A 7 -1.61 20.70 -62.12
C PRO A 7 -0.57 19.93 -61.30
N SER A 8 -0.39 20.45 -60.09
CA SER A 8 0.20 19.87 -58.90
C SER A 8 -0.05 18.36 -58.74
N LEU A 9 1.02 17.58 -58.64
CA LEU A 9 1.00 16.27 -57.99
C LEU A 9 1.96 16.33 -56.79
N VAL A 10 1.47 16.89 -55.70
CA VAL A 10 2.08 16.73 -54.38
C VAL A 10 1.90 15.26 -53.98
N LEU A 11 2.88 14.42 -54.30
CA LEU A 11 3.02 13.11 -53.69
C LEU A 11 3.96 13.27 -52.49
N LEU A 12 3.36 13.55 -51.34
CA LEU A 12 3.98 13.37 -50.03
C LEU A 12 4.45 11.91 -49.92
N LEU A 13 5.69 11.63 -50.31
CA LEU A 13 6.38 10.47 -49.78
C LEU A 13 6.68 10.79 -48.32
N PHE A 14 5.80 10.31 -47.44
CA PHE A 14 6.09 10.16 -46.03
C PHE A 14 7.35 9.28 -45.93
N ALA A 15 8.51 9.94 -45.81
CA ALA A 15 9.73 9.27 -45.39
C ALA A 15 9.40 8.60 -44.06
N TYR A 16 9.46 7.27 -44.11
CA TYR A 16 9.19 6.34 -43.04
C TYR A 16 10.12 6.67 -41.87
N VAL A 17 9.66 7.51 -40.93
CA VAL A 17 10.35 7.70 -39.67
C VAL A 17 10.08 6.44 -38.84
N ASN A 18 10.91 5.41 -39.04
CA ASN A 18 11.11 4.35 -38.05
C ASN A 18 11.83 4.97 -36.84
N ALA A 19 11.17 5.88 -36.13
CA ALA A 19 11.52 6.12 -34.75
C ALA A 19 10.91 4.94 -33.99
N GLN A 20 11.70 3.87 -33.82
CA GLN A 20 11.40 2.81 -32.87
C GLN A 20 11.29 3.49 -31.52
N TRP A 21 10.05 3.78 -31.10
CA TRP A 21 9.76 4.46 -29.86
C TRP A 21 10.08 3.48 -28.75
N ASP A 22 11.28 3.62 -28.17
CA ASP A 22 11.72 2.83 -27.03
C ASP A 22 11.68 3.73 -25.79
N PRO A 23 10.55 3.77 -25.06
CA PRO A 23 10.40 4.65 -23.90
C PRO A 23 11.36 4.31 -22.76
N LEU A 24 12.07 3.17 -22.84
CA LEU A 24 12.99 2.66 -21.84
C LEU A 24 14.34 2.25 -22.45
N GLY A 25 14.72 2.85 -23.58
CA GLY A 25 15.96 2.50 -24.27
C GLY A 25 17.20 2.69 -23.41
N ASN A 26 18.35 2.19 -23.87
CA ASN A 26 19.57 1.96 -23.07
C ASN A 26 20.19 3.19 -22.38
N LYS A 27 19.64 4.40 -22.62
CA LYS A 27 20.00 5.67 -21.99
C LYS A 27 18.94 6.18 -21.02
N PHE A 28 17.84 5.44 -20.84
CA PHE A 28 16.82 5.71 -19.85
C PHE A 28 17.41 5.39 -18.48
N ASN A 29 17.94 6.43 -17.84
CA ASN A 29 18.29 6.38 -16.44
C ASN A 29 17.24 7.20 -15.67
N PRO A 30 16.18 6.57 -15.14
CA PRO A 30 15.14 7.30 -14.43
C PRO A 30 15.65 7.96 -13.14
N ILE A 31 16.86 7.58 -12.69
CA ILE A 31 17.44 7.99 -11.43
C ILE A 31 18.95 8.29 -11.64
N PRO A 32 19.33 9.56 -11.87
CA PRO A 32 20.73 9.96 -11.96
C PRO A 32 21.57 9.51 -10.75
N PRO A 33 22.88 9.27 -10.92
CA PRO A 33 23.77 9.01 -9.78
C PRO A 33 23.75 10.23 -8.84
N GLY A 34 23.26 10.03 -7.61
CA GLY A 34 23.14 11.08 -6.58
C GLY A 34 21.71 11.51 -6.24
N THR A 35 20.67 11.00 -6.91
CA THR A 35 19.27 11.39 -6.64
C THR A 35 18.63 10.65 -5.46
N PHE A 36 19.25 9.57 -4.95
CA PHE A 36 18.82 8.90 -3.72
C PHE A 36 19.72 9.30 -2.56
N ARG A 37 19.32 10.38 -1.88
CA ARG A 37 19.70 10.65 -0.49
C ARG A 37 18.43 10.60 0.34
N GLY A 38 18.00 9.38 0.67
CA GLY A 38 16.85 9.12 1.54
C GLY A 38 15.48 9.21 0.85
N ASN A 39 14.59 8.32 1.26
CA ASN A 39 13.16 8.19 0.95
C ASN A 39 12.78 7.94 -0.52
N SER A 40 12.68 6.65 -0.86
CA SER A 40 12.17 6.11 -2.14
C SER A 40 10.69 6.45 -2.37
N ILE A 41 10.36 6.83 -3.61
CA ILE A 41 9.02 7.31 -4.06
C ILE A 41 8.32 6.35 -5.05
N TRP A 42 8.75 5.08 -5.16
CA TRP A 42 8.08 4.07 -6.00
C TRP A 42 7.89 2.73 -5.26
N PRO A 43 6.79 1.98 -5.53
CA PRO A 43 6.33 0.87 -4.72
C PRO A 43 7.04 -0.42 -5.15
N GLY A 44 7.85 -0.96 -4.24
CA GLY A 44 8.67 -2.15 -4.43
C GLY A 44 10.14 -1.77 -4.59
N THR A 45 11.07 -2.16 -3.71
CA THR A 45 10.96 -3.16 -2.66
C THR A 45 12.19 -3.06 -1.71
N PHE A 46 12.04 -3.57 -0.49
CA PHE A 46 13.07 -4.12 0.42
C PHE A 46 13.68 -3.25 1.55
N ARG A 47 13.31 -3.70 2.76
CA ARG A 47 13.91 -3.50 4.10
C ARG A 47 13.70 -2.11 4.72
N GLY A 48 12.80 -2.07 5.71
CA GLY A 48 12.70 -0.98 6.68
C GLY A 48 11.69 0.11 6.33
N GLY A 49 10.48 -0.26 5.91
CA GLY A 49 9.43 0.71 5.57
C GLY A 49 8.95 1.51 6.78
N VAL A 50 9.46 2.73 6.94
CA VAL A 50 8.69 3.83 7.53
C VAL A 50 7.99 4.52 6.36
N PHE A 51 6.69 4.27 6.21
CA PHE A 51 5.88 5.09 5.31
C PHE A 51 5.74 6.49 5.91
N ASP A 52 5.82 7.50 5.05
CA ASP A 52 5.48 8.89 5.39
C ASP A 52 4.13 8.93 6.12
N PRO A 53 4.05 9.51 7.34
CA PRO A 53 2.83 9.50 8.16
C PRO A 53 1.64 10.28 7.55
N ASN A 54 1.80 10.88 6.37
CA ASN A 54 0.82 11.76 5.72
C ASN A 54 0.09 11.14 4.51
N TRP A 55 0.30 9.86 4.16
CA TRP A 55 -0.58 9.18 3.19
C TRP A 55 -1.90 8.78 3.87
N ARG A 56 -2.80 9.75 4.05
CA ARG A 56 -4.13 9.53 4.64
C ARG A 56 -5.14 9.11 3.57
N ASN A 57 -5.30 7.80 3.37
CA ASN A 57 -6.54 7.24 2.85
C ASN A 57 -6.81 5.87 3.50
N GLY A 58 -7.39 5.90 4.70
CA GLY A 58 -7.69 4.74 5.57
C GLY A 58 -7.16 4.95 6.99
N ASN A 59 -8.03 4.89 8.00
CA ASN A 59 -7.81 5.38 9.37
C ASN A 59 -6.93 4.47 10.27
N HIS A 60 -6.07 3.61 9.70
CA HIS A 60 -5.24 2.66 10.47
C HIS A 60 -3.81 2.67 9.96
N ASN A 61 -3.01 3.59 10.50
CA ASN A 61 -1.56 3.53 10.33
C ASN A 61 -0.99 2.50 11.31
N ALA A 62 -0.91 1.24 10.88
CA ALA A 62 -0.09 0.26 11.57
C ALA A 62 1.39 0.56 11.29
N THR A 63 2.18 0.74 12.34
CA THR A 63 3.63 0.92 12.26
C THR A 63 4.30 -0.35 12.72
N VAL A 64 5.20 -0.91 11.92
CA VAL A 64 5.97 -2.12 12.25
C VAL A 64 7.43 -1.72 12.41
N THR A 65 8.02 -1.99 13.57
CA THR A 65 9.42 -1.70 13.87
C THR A 65 10.12 -2.97 14.34
N THR A 66 11.27 -3.29 13.77
CA THR A 66 12.08 -4.43 14.17
C THR A 66 13.44 -3.95 14.65
N ALA A 67 13.77 -4.24 15.91
CA ALA A 67 15.05 -3.89 16.53
C ALA A 67 15.43 -4.97 17.56
N ASP A 68 16.72 -5.22 17.75
CA ASP A 68 17.25 -6.08 18.83
C ASP A 68 16.58 -7.46 18.96
N GLY A 69 16.24 -8.08 17.83
CA GLY A 69 15.60 -9.41 17.84
C GLY A 69 14.12 -9.40 18.20
N GLN A 70 13.48 -8.23 18.25
CA GLN A 70 12.05 -8.09 18.49
C GLN A 70 11.39 -7.27 17.39
N THR A 71 10.14 -7.58 17.10
CA THR A 71 9.29 -6.79 16.21
C THR A 71 8.10 -6.24 17.01
N VAL A 72 7.99 -4.92 17.04
CA VAL A 72 6.93 -4.17 17.71
C VAL A 72 5.98 -3.63 16.65
N ILE A 73 4.68 -3.80 16.88
CA ILE A 73 3.62 -3.29 16.01
C ILE A 73 2.77 -2.33 16.82
N LEU A 74 2.66 -1.10 16.35
CA LEU A 74 1.77 -0.07 16.89
C LEU A 74 0.58 0.11 15.93
N VAL A 75 -0.65 0.13 16.43
CA VAL A 75 -1.84 0.35 15.59
C VAL A 75 -2.91 1.11 16.36
N THR A 76 -3.73 1.88 15.65
CA THR A 76 -4.96 2.46 16.21
C THR A 76 -6.17 1.62 15.81
N ILE A 77 -6.92 1.12 16.79
CA ILE A 77 -8.16 0.34 16.62
C ILE A 77 -9.23 1.02 17.46
N ASN A 78 -10.39 1.35 16.86
CA ASN A 78 -11.47 2.07 17.55
C ASN A 78 -11.03 3.38 18.23
N GLY A 79 -10.06 4.08 17.63
CA GLY A 79 -9.49 5.31 18.18
C GLY A 79 -8.52 5.12 19.37
N GLU A 80 -8.30 3.90 19.83
CA GLU A 80 -7.33 3.57 20.88
C GLU A 80 -6.04 3.00 20.26
N ASN A 81 -4.89 3.33 20.86
CA ASN A 81 -3.59 2.83 20.41
C ASN A 81 -3.26 1.50 21.10
N TYR A 82 -2.87 0.51 20.30
CA TYR A 82 -2.47 -0.81 20.75
C TYR A 82 -1.04 -1.10 20.33
N THR A 83 -0.34 -1.89 21.15
CA THR A 83 1.02 -2.37 20.90
C THR A 83 1.06 -3.88 21.02
N ALA A 84 1.60 -4.55 20.01
CA ALA A 84 1.93 -5.97 20.06
C ALA A 84 3.43 -6.16 19.87
N THR A 85 4.01 -7.09 20.62
CA THR A 85 5.44 -7.43 20.52
C THR A 85 5.59 -8.88 20.14
N PHE A 86 6.40 -9.15 19.12
CA PHE A 86 6.70 -10.47 18.63
C PHE A 86 8.19 -10.74 18.72
N PRO A 87 8.62 -11.93 19.19
CA PRO A 87 10.02 -12.31 19.15
C PRO A 87 10.46 -12.60 17.71
N GLY A 88 11.70 -12.24 17.40
CA GLY A 88 12.36 -12.50 16.13
C GLY A 88 12.32 -11.34 15.14
N THR A 89 13.24 -11.40 14.19
CA THR A 89 13.40 -10.44 13.08
C THR A 89 12.94 -11.00 11.73
N ASN A 90 12.65 -12.30 11.64
CA ASN A 90 12.25 -12.99 10.41
C ASN A 90 10.74 -13.24 10.36
N LEU A 91 9.94 -12.24 10.72
CA LEU A 91 8.48 -12.35 10.68
C LEU A 91 7.96 -11.93 9.31
N SER A 92 6.99 -12.68 8.79
CA SER A 92 6.17 -12.25 7.67
C SER A 92 4.95 -11.51 8.21
N ILE A 93 4.91 -10.19 8.05
CA ILE A 93 3.83 -9.34 8.55
C ILE A 93 3.15 -8.65 7.38
N SER A 94 1.83 -8.74 7.34
CA SER A 94 0.98 -7.93 6.47
C SER A 94 -0.16 -7.32 7.25
N THR A 95 -0.54 -6.09 6.90
CA THR A 95 -1.68 -5.41 7.47
C THR A 95 -2.57 -4.87 6.37
N VAL A 96 -3.87 -4.88 6.61
CA VAL A 96 -4.88 -4.30 5.72
C VAL A 96 -5.90 -3.62 6.59
N SER A 97 -6.38 -2.46 6.16
CA SER A 97 -7.44 -1.77 6.87
C SER A 97 -8.44 -1.15 5.93
N GLY A 98 -9.67 -1.00 6.39
CA GLY A 98 -10.71 -0.34 5.61
C GLY A 98 -11.93 -0.02 6.46
N THR A 99 -12.66 0.99 6.00
CA THR A 99 -13.90 1.43 6.62
C THR A 99 -15.00 1.41 5.56
N TYR A 100 -16.17 0.88 5.89
CA TYR A 100 -17.32 0.81 5.00
C TYR A 100 -18.63 0.97 5.77
N LYS A 101 -19.76 1.11 5.06
CA LYS A 101 -21.09 1.06 5.68
C LYS A 101 -21.73 -0.30 5.44
N ASN A 102 -22.22 -0.94 6.49
CA ASN A 102 -23.00 -2.17 6.36
C ASN A 102 -24.42 -1.89 5.82
N PRO A 103 -25.22 -2.92 5.49
CA PRO A 103 -26.59 -2.73 5.01
C PRO A 103 -27.52 -1.97 5.97
N ASN A 104 -27.18 -1.93 7.27
CA ASN A 104 -27.90 -1.16 8.29
C ASN A 104 -27.45 0.31 8.36
N GLY A 105 -26.55 0.75 7.46
CA GLY A 105 -25.99 2.10 7.43
C GLY A 105 -24.92 2.39 8.50
N GLN A 106 -24.54 1.39 9.31
CA GLN A 106 -23.54 1.54 10.37
C GLN A 106 -22.15 1.54 9.76
N VAL A 107 -21.29 2.42 10.28
CA VAL A 107 -19.87 2.42 9.94
C VAL A 107 -19.23 1.19 10.56
N VAL A 108 -18.63 0.37 9.69
CA VAL A 108 -17.82 -0.79 10.05
C VAL A 108 -16.39 -0.46 9.75
N ASP A 109 -15.54 -0.64 10.74
CA ASP A 109 -14.13 -0.36 10.67
C ASP A 109 -13.35 -1.66 10.88
N VAL A 110 -12.50 -2.01 9.91
CA VAL A 110 -11.82 -3.30 9.87
C VAL A 110 -10.33 -3.08 9.81
N PHE A 111 -9.62 -3.73 10.72
CA PHE A 111 -8.17 -3.89 10.68
C PHE A 111 -7.82 -5.38 10.66
N THR A 112 -7.02 -5.79 9.70
CA THR A 112 -6.54 -7.17 9.55
C THR A 112 -5.04 -7.17 9.67
N ILE A 113 -4.51 -8.11 10.44
CA ILE A 113 -3.08 -8.40 10.52
C ILE A 113 -2.83 -9.87 10.29
N THR A 114 -1.82 -10.18 9.49
CA THR A 114 -1.27 -11.53 9.37
C THR A 114 0.16 -11.53 9.85
N VAL A 115 0.48 -12.39 10.82
CA VAL A 115 1.85 -12.62 11.31
C VAL A 115 2.17 -14.10 11.13
N ASN A 116 3.18 -14.43 10.32
CA ASN A 116 3.59 -15.82 10.04
C ASN A 116 2.40 -16.73 9.70
N ASN A 117 1.55 -16.28 8.77
CA ASN A 117 0.35 -16.99 8.29
C ASN A 117 -0.79 -17.12 9.32
N GLN A 118 -0.68 -16.53 10.51
CA GLN A 118 -1.79 -16.38 11.45
C GLN A 118 -2.48 -15.04 11.23
N THR A 119 -3.74 -15.08 10.81
CA THR A 119 -4.53 -13.89 10.52
C THR A 119 -5.50 -13.58 11.66
N TYR A 120 -5.55 -12.31 12.03
CA TYR A 120 -6.50 -11.73 12.99
C TYR A 120 -7.23 -10.57 12.34
N VAL A 121 -8.54 -10.52 12.51
CA VAL A 121 -9.44 -9.51 11.95
C VAL A 121 -10.16 -8.80 13.10
N TYR A 122 -9.91 -7.51 13.23
CA TYR A 122 -10.50 -6.61 14.22
C TYR A 122 -11.61 -5.84 13.52
N THR A 123 -12.86 -6.13 13.89
CA THR A 123 -14.04 -5.47 13.31
C THR A 123 -14.70 -4.62 14.38
N THR A 124 -14.78 -3.31 14.15
CA THR A 124 -15.38 -2.33 15.05
C THR A 124 -16.68 -1.81 14.45
N ILE A 125 -17.78 -1.95 15.20
CA ILE A 125 -19.10 -1.43 14.83
C ILE A 125 -19.67 -0.71 16.05
N ASN A 126 -20.09 0.55 15.88
CA ASN A 126 -20.63 1.39 16.95
C ASN A 126 -19.74 1.44 18.20
N GLY A 127 -18.42 1.51 18.02
CA GLY A 127 -17.46 1.56 19.14
C GLY A 127 -17.14 0.23 19.80
N LYS A 128 -17.74 -0.88 19.35
CA LYS A 128 -17.46 -2.22 19.87
C LYS A 128 -16.61 -3.02 18.90
N THR A 129 -15.45 -3.49 19.36
CA THR A 129 -14.54 -4.31 18.55
C THR A 129 -14.73 -5.80 18.85
N THR A 130 -14.78 -6.61 17.78
CA THR A 130 -14.75 -8.08 17.82
C THR A 130 -13.51 -8.56 17.08
N VAL A 131 -12.81 -9.54 17.63
CA VAL A 131 -11.63 -10.14 17.01
C VAL A 131 -11.96 -11.54 16.52
N THR A 132 -11.65 -11.83 15.26
CA THR A 132 -11.78 -13.16 14.66
C THR A 132 -10.48 -13.62 14.02
N ASN A 133 -10.34 -14.91 13.77
CA ASN A 133 -9.26 -15.45 12.94
C ASN A 133 -9.59 -15.32 11.45
N GLY A 134 -8.65 -15.70 10.57
CA GLY A 134 -8.87 -15.71 9.11
C GLY A 134 -10.03 -16.58 8.60
N SER A 135 -10.57 -17.47 9.45
CA SER A 135 -11.76 -18.29 9.14
C SER A 135 -13.06 -17.72 9.73
N GLY A 136 -13.00 -16.57 10.39
CA GLY A 136 -14.16 -15.91 11.01
C GLY A 136 -14.53 -16.43 12.40
N GLN A 137 -13.74 -17.30 13.02
CA GLN A 137 -13.98 -17.76 14.39
C GLN A 137 -13.51 -16.70 15.39
N VAL A 138 -14.30 -16.46 16.44
CA VAL A 138 -13.98 -15.47 17.48
C VAL A 138 -12.71 -15.86 18.23
N VAL A 139 -11.84 -14.87 18.44
CA VAL A 139 -10.60 -14.96 19.21
C VAL A 139 -10.83 -14.26 20.54
N SER A 140 -11.07 -15.03 21.60
CA SER A 140 -11.57 -14.54 22.88
C SER A 140 -10.56 -13.71 23.69
N ASP A 141 -9.27 -13.91 23.46
CA ASP A 141 -8.19 -13.17 24.12
C ASP A 141 -7.86 -11.83 23.43
N GLY A 142 -8.60 -11.48 22.36
CA GLY A 142 -8.41 -10.25 21.61
C GLY A 142 -7.20 -10.27 20.68
N GLY A 143 -6.59 -11.43 20.45
CA GLY A 143 -5.43 -11.59 19.57
C GLY A 143 -4.17 -10.89 20.10
N PRO A 144 -3.18 -10.63 19.24
CA PRO A 144 -1.89 -10.06 19.66
C PRO A 144 -1.98 -8.69 20.34
N PHE A 145 -3.05 -7.95 20.11
CA PHE A 145 -3.28 -6.63 20.71
C PHE A 145 -4.15 -6.69 21.97
N HIS A 146 -4.62 -7.88 22.37
CA HIS A 146 -5.49 -8.09 23.54
C HIS A 146 -6.69 -7.15 23.60
N VAL A 147 -7.31 -6.89 22.44
CA VAL A 147 -8.47 -5.99 22.35
C VAL A 147 -9.66 -6.65 23.06
N THR A 148 -10.03 -6.09 24.21
CA THR A 148 -11.26 -6.49 24.91
C THR A 148 -12.45 -5.79 24.29
N SER A 149 -13.45 -6.56 23.86
CA SER A 149 -14.73 -6.00 23.40
C SER A 149 -15.37 -5.18 24.53
N ARG A 150 -15.51 -3.86 24.33
CA ARG A 150 -16.28 -2.96 25.22
C ARG A 150 -17.65 -2.68 24.62
#